data_AF-A0A432UB78-F1
#
_entry.id   AF-A0A432UB78-F1
#
_cell.length_a   1.000
_cell.length_b   1.000
_cell.length_c   1.000
_cell.angle_alpha   90.00
_cell.angle_beta   90.00
_cell.angle_gamma   90.00
#
_symmetry.space_group_name_H-M   'P 1'
#
loop_
_entity.id
_entity.type
_entity.pdbx_description
1 polymer ?
#
loop_
_entity_poly.entity_id
_entity_poly.type
_entity_poly.pdbx_seq_one_letter_code
_entity_poly.pdbx_strand_id
1 'polypeptide(L)' 'RVKLRPLVAAKKGDLVYMASEEAAIRAICPDPDEVWAPKAGEPVIVELEPGVIPNQRSYLRGRGEGATGAAVCRYPQG' A
#
# COMPACT_ATOMS: atom_id res chain seq x y z
N ARG A 1 12.69 -9.97 19.28
CA ARG A 1 13.17 -9.41 17.99
C ARG A 1 12.96 -7.90 18.03
N VAL A 2 13.92 -7.09 17.58
CA VAL A 2 13.79 -5.61 17.56
C VAL A 2 13.52 -5.12 16.12
N LYS A 3 12.69 -4.08 15.97
CA LYS A 3 12.35 -3.46 14.68
C LYS A 3 13.26 -2.26 14.47
N LEU A 4 14.15 -2.32 13.49
CA LEU A 4 15.16 -1.27 13.23
C LEU A 4 14.64 -0.12 12.35
N ARG A 5 13.50 -0.31 11.68
CA ARG A 5 12.86 0.71 10.82
C ARG A 5 11.38 0.85 11.18
N PRO A 6 10.85 2.07 11.30
CA PRO A 6 9.42 2.29 11.44
C PRO A 6 8.64 1.66 10.28
N LEU A 7 7.45 1.19 10.58
CA LEU A 7 6.45 0.73 9.62
C LEU A 7 5.09 1.06 10.23
N VAL A 8 4.27 1.74 9.44
CA VAL A 8 2.88 2.09 9.70
C VAL A 8 2.05 1.36 8.66
N ALA A 9 0.93 0.80 9.10
CA ALA A 9 -0.09 0.21 8.26
C ALA A 9 -1.41 0.95 8.46
N ALA A 10 -2.24 0.99 7.43
CA ALA A 10 -3.56 1.60 7.50
C ALA A 10 -4.54 0.86 6.59
N LYS A 11 -5.83 1.01 6.86
CA LYS A 11 -6.91 0.40 6.08
C LYS A 11 -7.95 1.44 5.68
N LYS A 12 -8.48 1.34 4.46
CA LYS A 12 -9.72 2.01 4.05
C LYS A 12 -10.54 1.08 3.16
N GLY A 13 -11.69 0.63 3.65
CA GLY A 13 -12.47 -0.43 2.98
C GLY A 13 -11.60 -1.67 2.71
N ASP A 14 -11.54 -2.09 1.45
CA ASP A 14 -10.74 -3.26 1.00
C ASP A 14 -9.28 -2.93 0.66
N LEU A 15 -8.86 -1.66 0.84
CA LEU A 15 -7.49 -1.23 0.59
C LEU A 15 -6.67 -1.25 1.87
N VAL A 16 -5.45 -1.78 1.77
CA VAL A 16 -4.45 -1.74 2.84
C VAL A 16 -3.22 -0.98 2.36
N TYR A 17 -2.72 -0.09 3.21
CA TYR A 17 -1.57 0.77 2.97
C TYR A 17 -0.46 0.40 3.95
N MET A 18 0.79 0.47 3.50
CA MET A 18 1.97 0.26 4.33
C MET A 18 3.05 1.25 3.92
N ALA A 19 3.62 1.97 4.89
CA ALA A 19 4.70 2.94 4.66
C ALA A 19 5.59 3.08 5.90
N SER A 20 6.74 3.75 5.77
CA SER A 20 7.57 4.10 6.93
C SER A 20 6.92 5.15 7.83
N GLU A 21 6.03 5.98 7.28
CA GLU A 21 5.41 7.12 7.94
C GLU A 21 3.94 7.23 7.60
N GLU A 22 3.13 7.67 8.56
CA GLU A 22 1.69 7.89 8.35
C GLU A 22 1.41 9.00 7.33
N ALA A 23 2.26 10.04 7.27
CA ALA A 23 2.11 11.14 6.32
C ALA A 23 2.11 10.67 4.86
N ALA A 24 2.93 9.67 4.52
CA ALA A 24 2.97 9.09 3.18
C ALA A 24 1.66 8.36 2.83
N ILE A 25 1.04 7.71 3.82
CA ILE A 25 -0.28 7.10 3.65
C ILE A 25 -1.33 8.20 3.46
N ARG A 26 -1.33 9.23 4.31
CA ARG A 26 -2.33 10.32 4.25
C ARG A 26 -2.25 11.18 2.99
N ALA A 27 -1.07 11.29 2.38
CA ALA A 27 -0.93 11.92 1.08
C ALA A 27 -1.73 11.20 -0.03
N ILE A 28 -1.99 9.90 0.14
CA ILE A 28 -2.73 9.06 -0.80
C ILE A 28 -4.18 8.85 -0.34
N CYS A 29 -4.37 8.55 0.93
CA CYS A 29 -5.66 8.30 1.58
C CYS A 29 -5.78 9.23 2.79
N PRO A 30 -6.35 10.45 2.63
CA PRO A 30 -6.35 11.46 3.68
C PRO A 30 -7.03 11.03 4.99
N ASP A 31 -8.00 10.13 4.89
CA ASP A 31 -8.88 9.73 5.99
C ASP A 31 -9.04 8.20 6.06
N PRO A 32 -8.02 7.44 6.48
CA PRO A 32 -8.12 5.99 6.63
C PRO A 32 -9.04 5.59 7.79
N ASP A 33 -9.72 4.45 7.65
CA ASP A 33 -10.63 3.92 8.68
C ASP A 33 -9.85 3.44 9.92
N GLU A 34 -8.64 2.91 9.71
CA GLU A 34 -7.75 2.43 10.77
C GLU A 34 -6.29 2.75 10.43
N VAL A 35 -5.49 3.11 11.43
CA VAL A 35 -4.03 3.31 11.34
C VAL A 35 -3.36 2.67 12.54
N TRP A 36 -2.31 1.88 12.31
CA TRP A 36 -1.56 1.23 13.38
C TRP A 36 -0.08 1.04 13.04
N ALA A 37 0.74 0.86 14.07
CA ALA A 37 2.15 0.53 13.95
C ALA A 37 2.38 -0.92 14.44
N PRO A 38 2.71 -1.88 13.55
CA PRO A 38 2.96 -3.26 13.94
C PRO A 38 4.14 -3.38 14.90
N LYS A 39 4.00 -4.18 15.96
CA LYS A 39 5.05 -4.38 16.95
C LYS A 39 6.20 -5.18 16.37
N ALA A 40 7.36 -5.08 17.00
CA ALA A 40 8.55 -5.80 16.55
C ALA A 40 8.35 -7.32 16.65
N GLY A 41 8.45 -8.00 15.51
CA GLY A 41 8.25 -9.46 15.43
C GLY A 41 6.82 -9.88 15.10
N GLU A 42 5.87 -8.95 15.01
CA GLU A 42 4.51 -9.23 14.55
C GLU A 42 4.40 -8.92 13.04
N PRO A 43 4.06 -9.91 12.20
CA PRO A 43 3.86 -9.68 10.78
C PRO A 43 2.50 -9.01 10.50
N VAL A 44 2.45 -8.24 9.42
CA VAL A 44 1.19 -7.82 8.78
C VAL A 44 1.02 -8.66 7.53
N ILE A 45 -0.07 -9.41 7.44
CA ILE A 45 -0.38 -10.28 6.30
C ILE A 45 -1.68 -9.78 5.68
N VAL A 46 -1.68 -9.59 4.37
CA VAL A 46 -2.83 -9.14 3.59
C VAL A 46 -2.98 -10.05 2.39
N GLU A 47 -4.19 -10.51 2.14
CA GLU A 47 -4.54 -11.26 0.94
C GLU A 47 -4.90 -10.27 -0.18
N LEU A 48 -4.41 -10.55 -1.38
CA LEU A 48 -4.68 -9.74 -2.57
C LEU A 48 -5.54 -10.52 -3.53
N GLU A 49 -6.33 -9.83 -4.34
CA GLU A 49 -7.13 -10.49 -5.36
C GLU A 49 -6.22 -11.20 -6.38
N PRO A 50 -6.65 -12.35 -6.93
CA PRO A 50 -5.90 -13.07 -7.96
C PRO A 50 -5.53 -12.17 -9.14
N GLY A 51 -4.26 -12.16 -9.53
CA GLY A 51 -3.76 -11.39 -10.67
C GLY A 51 -3.40 -9.93 -10.39
N VAL A 52 -3.55 -9.43 -9.15
CA VAL A 52 -3.19 -8.06 -8.75
C VAL A 52 -1.70 -7.82 -8.60
N ILE A 53 -0.90 -8.87 -8.36
CA ILE A 53 0.57 -8.76 -8.42
C ILE A 53 1.00 -9.02 -9.87
N PRO A 54 1.25 -7.99 -10.68
CA PRO A 54 1.92 -8.23 -11.94
C PRO A 54 3.36 -8.63 -11.60
N ASN A 55 3.94 -9.58 -12.35
CA ASN A 55 5.30 -10.06 -12.09
C ASN A 55 6.25 -8.85 -11.89
N GLN A 56 7.32 -8.98 -11.11
CA GLN A 56 8.19 -7.83 -10.77
C GLN A 56 8.75 -7.07 -12.00
N ARG A 57 8.72 -7.68 -13.19
CA ARG A 57 9.11 -7.11 -14.50
C ARG A 57 8.03 -6.20 -15.14
N SER A 58 6.82 -6.19 -14.60
CA SER A 58 5.70 -5.38 -15.09
C SER A 58 5.85 -3.90 -14.76
N TYR A 59 6.51 -3.54 -13.66
CA TYR A 59 6.87 -2.16 -13.31
C TYR A 59 7.87 -1.54 -14.31
N LEU A 60 8.55 -2.38 -15.11
CA LEU A 60 9.44 -1.95 -16.19
C LEU A 60 8.72 -1.73 -17.53
N ARG A 61 7.47 -2.21 -17.67
CA ARG A 61 6.66 -1.92 -18.85
C ARG A 61 5.89 -0.64 -18.56
N GLY A 62 6.22 0.42 -19.30
CA GLY A 62 5.44 1.66 -19.31
C GLY A 62 3.95 1.32 -19.46
N ARG A 63 3.15 1.94 -18.59
CA ARG A 63 1.71 1.74 -18.43
C ARG A 63 1.00 1.73 -19.79
N GLY A 64 0.70 0.55 -20.32
CA GLY A 64 -0.20 0.40 -21.47
C GLY A 64 -1.63 0.65 -21.02
N GLU A 65 -2.36 1.46 -21.77
CA GLU A 65 -3.81 1.64 -21.65
C GLU A 65 -4.51 0.27 -21.58
N GLY A 66 -5.29 0.02 -20.53
CA GLY A 66 -6.11 -1.19 -20.43
C GLY A 66 -6.31 -1.81 -19.05
N ALA A 67 -5.71 -1.28 -17.98
CA ALA A 67 -6.03 -1.73 -16.62
C ALA A 67 -7.34 -1.09 -16.13
N THR A 68 -8.46 -1.62 -16.60
CA THR A 68 -9.80 -1.29 -16.09
C THR A 68 -9.93 -1.82 -14.66
N GLY A 69 -10.07 -0.93 -13.68
CA GLY A 69 -10.87 -1.23 -12.48
C GLY A 69 -10.19 -1.24 -11.11
N ALA A 70 -8.87 -1.41 -10.98
CA ALA A 70 -8.23 -1.15 -9.68
C ALA A 70 -7.98 0.35 -9.58
N ALA A 71 -8.57 1.03 -8.59
CA ALA A 71 -8.20 2.38 -8.23
C ALA A 71 -6.72 2.40 -7.81
N VAL A 72 -5.83 2.45 -8.80
CA VAL A 72 -4.42 2.76 -8.58
C VAL A 72 -4.46 4.16 -8.02
N CYS A 73 -4.37 4.24 -6.69
CA CYS A 73 -4.17 5.47 -5.94
C CYS A 73 -3.02 6.22 -6.61
N ARG A 74 -3.35 7.19 -7.48
CA ARG A 74 -2.35 7.94 -8.22
C ARG A 74 -1.73 8.90 -7.22
N TYR A 75 -0.41 8.88 -7.12
CA TYR A 75 0.30 9.95 -6.42
C TYR A 75 -0.10 11.28 -7.06
N PRO A 76 -0.51 12.30 -6.28
CA PRO A 76 -0.87 13.59 -6.83
C PRO A 76 0.33 14.11 -7.63
N GLN A 77 0.13 14.32 -8.93
CA GLN A 77 1.13 14.96 -9.77
C GLN A 77 1.11 16.43 -9.37
N GLY A 78 2.19 16.90 -8.76
CA GLY A 78 2.38 18.31 -8.42
C GLY A 78 2.46 19.18 -9.66
#